data_AF-A0A3M0XHI2-F1
#
_entry.id   AF-A0A3M0XHI2-F1
#
_cell.length_a   1.000
_cell.length_b   1.000
_cell.length_c   1.000
_cell.angle_alpha   90.00
_cell.angle_beta   90.00
_cell.angle_gamma   90.00
#
_symmetry.space_group_name_H-M   'P 1'
#
loop_
_entity.id
_entity.type
_entity.pdbx_description
1 polymer ?
#
loop_
_entity_poly.entity_id
_entity_poly.type
_entity_poly.pdbx_seq_one_letter_code
_entity_poly.pdbx_strand_id
1 'polypeptide(L)' 'MVLRRDDPFAQLVVPYHKELGRGMLRAIIRQAGLSVDEFLNLL' A
#
# COMPACT_ATOMS: atom_id res chain seq x y z
N MET A 1 -9.61 0.48 1.67
CA MET A 1 -9.12 -0.77 2.28
C MET A 1 -7.97 -0.45 3.21
N VAL A 2 -7.84 -1.14 4.34
CA VAL A 2 -6.71 -0.98 5.27
C VAL A 2 -5.82 -2.22 5.15
N LEU A 3 -4.53 -2.01 4.91
CA LEU A 3 -3.51 -3.05 4.88
C LEU A 3 -2.58 -2.86 6.08
N ARG A 4 -2.20 -3.95 6.75
CA ARG A 4 -1.36 -3.92 7.94
C ARG A 4 -0.37 -5.09 7.92
N ARG A 5 0.89 -4.79 8.27
CA ARG A 5 1.94 -5.74 8.60
C ARG A 5 2.37 -5.50 10.05
N ASP A 6 2.57 -6.56 10.82
CA ASP A 6 2.89 -6.44 12.25
C ASP A 6 4.39 -6.29 12.54
N ASP A 7 5.28 -6.95 11.78
CA ASP A 7 6.73 -6.87 11.97
C ASP A 7 7.51 -6.85 10.63
N PRO A 8 8.33 -5.82 10.34
CA PRO A 8 8.32 -4.52 11.02
C PRO A 8 6.96 -3.82 10.78
N PHE A 9 6.46 -3.12 11.80
CA PHE A 9 5.13 -2.52 11.76
C PHE A 9 4.94 -1.58 10.55
N ALA A 10 3.91 -1.83 9.76
CA ALA A 10 3.48 -0.95 8.69
C ALA A 10 1.95 -0.96 8.55
N GLN A 11 1.34 0.20 8.37
CA GLN A 11 -0.10 0.32 8.14
C GLN A 11 -0.37 1.30 7.01
N LEU A 12 -1.21 0.91 6.06
CA LEU A 12 -1.51 1.65 4.85
C LEU A 12 -3.01 1.73 4.61
N VAL A 13 -3.52 2.93 4.34
CA VAL A 13 -4.90 3.15 3.92
C VAL A 13 -4.92 3.37 2.41
N VAL A 14 -5.52 2.43 1.69
CA VAL A 14 -5.74 2.55 0.25
C VAL A 14 -7.13 3.16 0.03
N PRO A 15 -7.24 4.35 -0.59
CA PRO A 15 -8.53 4.96 -0.84
C PRO A 15 -9.35 4.07 -1.77
N TYR A 16 -10.66 4.00 -1.56
CA TYR A 16 -11.53 3.12 -2.34
C TYR A 16 -12.02 3.86 -3.60
N HIS A 17 -11.42 3.55 -4.73
CA HIS A 17 -11.77 4.11 -6.04
C HIS A 17 -11.56 3.05 -7.12
N LYS A 18 -12.38 3.11 -8.18
CA LYS A 18 -12.42 2.09 -9.23
C LYS A 18 -11.08 1.94 -9.95
N GLU A 19 -10.33 3.04 -10.10
CA GLU A 19 -8.95 3.04 -10.60
C GLU A 19 -8.09 3.99 -9.78
N LEU A 20 -7.08 3.44 -9.12
CA LEU A 20 -5.95 4.20 -8.57
C LEU A 20 -5.03 4.61 -9.73
N GLY A 21 -4.83 5.90 -9.91
CA GLY A 21 -3.79 6.38 -10.83
C GLY A 21 -2.44 5.77 -10.47
N ARG A 22 -1.69 5.27 -11.47
CA ARG A 22 -0.40 4.58 -11.28
C ARG A 22 0.59 5.38 -10.41
N GLY A 23 0.59 6.70 -10.54
CA GLY A 23 1.42 7.60 -9.73
C GLY A 23 0.99 7.66 -8.26
N MET A 24 -0.31 7.68 -7.99
CA MET A 24 -0.84 7.67 -6.62
C MET A 24 -0.56 6.34 -5.93
N LEU A 25 -0.77 5.22 -6.61
CA LEU A 25 -0.47 3.90 -6.06
C LEU A 25 1.02 3.77 -5.68
N ARG A 26 1.94 4.20 -6.57
CA ARG A 26 3.38 4.21 -6.28
C ARG A 26 3.73 5.14 -5.12
N ALA A 27 3.11 6.31 -5.04
CA ALA A 27 3.34 7.25 -3.94
C ALA A 27 2.92 6.66 -2.59
N ILE A 28 1.75 6.02 -2.55
CA ILE A 28 1.19 5.35 -1.38
C ILE A 28 2.09 4.20 -0.92
N ILE A 29 2.51 3.31 -1.84
CA ILE A 29 3.42 2.19 -1.53
C ILE A 29 4.76 2.71 -0.98
N ARG A 30 5.34 3.74 -1.60
CA ARG A 30 6.59 4.36 -1.16
C ARG A 30 6.46 5.02 0.21
N GLN A 31 5.37 5.74 0.47
CA GLN A 31 5.10 6.37 1.77
C GLN A 31 4.94 5.34 2.89
N ALA A 32 4.43 4.15 2.57
CA ALA A 32 4.31 3.04 3.51
C ALA A 32 5.65 2.32 3.79
N GLY A 33 6.74 2.70 3.11
CA GLY A 33 8.03 2.02 3.22
C GLY A 33 8.00 0.59 2.69
N LEU A 34 7.08 0.29 1.76
CA LEU A 34 6.93 -1.03 1.16
C LEU A 34 7.52 -1.06 -0.25
N SER A 35 8.05 -2.21 -0.63
CA SER A 35 8.23 -2.59 -2.03
C SER A 35 6.88 -2.94 -2.67
N VAL A 36 6.86 -3.03 -4.00
CA VAL A 36 5.66 -3.45 -4.74
C VAL A 36 5.29 -4.89 -4.38
N ASP A 37 6.28 -5.77 -4.23
CA ASP A 37 6.04 -7.18 -3.90
C ASP A 37 5.46 -7.36 -2.49
N GLU A 38 5.99 -6.62 -1.50
CA GLU A 38 5.42 -6.61 -0.14
C GLU A 38 3.99 -6.07 -0.14
N PHE A 39 3.69 -5.05 -0.94
CA PHE A 39 2.32 -4.55 -1.08
C PHE A 39 1.38 -5.61 -1.69
N LEU A 40 1.82 -6.32 -2.73
CA LEU A 40 1.01 -7.37 -3.36
C LEU A 40 0.75 -8.56 -2.42
N ASN A 41 1.68 -8.87 -1.51
CA ASN A 41 1.49 -9.90 -0.49
C ASN A 41 0.47 -9.54 0.60
N LEU A 42 0.04 -8.27 0.67
CA LEU A 42 -0.95 -7.80 1.65
C LEU A 42 -2.38 -7.71 1.05
N LEU A 43 -2.55 -7.85 -0.27
CA LEU A 43 -3.85 -7.84 -0.95
C LEU A 43 -4.56 -9.20 -0.81
#